data_AF-A0A0N4V369-F1
#
_entry.id   AF-A0A0N4V369-F1
#
_cell.length_a   1.000
_cell.length_b   1.000
_cell.length_c   1.000
_cell.angle_alpha   90.00
_cell.angle_beta   90.00
_cell.angle_gamma   90.00
#
_symmetry.space_group_name_H-M   'P 1'
#
loop_
_entity.id
_entity.type
_entity.pdbx_description
1 polymer ?
#
loop_
_entity_poly.entity_id
_entity_poly.type
_entity_poly.pdbx_seq_one_letter_code
_entity_poly.pdbx_strand_id
1 'polypeptide(L)'
;MMPLVSQSIQLRSSQLANKKENLTEAEKAMLAARKRQEKDQEEKLLNYEEQRRVEREKEEEELRALKEKQERRRLEREREEREFALRQEQEEKRRKQEEEERKARIEADRKKKEEEKKKRALLSQATFSVIMNGHNGGRNFVIPTKTDRADKFGNIVQAKQEMGMTKEQQEEAKRNYLSTVARTIDIPANDITSLKDKIRVLHQKICRLEADKYDLEKRQERQEYDLRELNERQRQVARNNALKKGIDPADSASSRYPPKVSIISKYDRQSDRRNFAERRAVFENKKAFPCFPNMPPPPTVYEKVILKLDDENDGENEDEEEYEDERFA
;
A
#
# COMPACT_ATOMS: atom_id res chain seq x y z
N MET A 1 -10.12 78.32 -20.11
CA MET A 1 -9.26 77.73 -19.05
C MET A 1 -8.18 76.74 -19.55
N MET A 2 -7.98 76.54 -20.86
CA MET A 2 -6.96 75.62 -21.41
C MET A 2 -5.54 76.17 -21.69
N PRO A 3 -5.25 77.50 -21.76
CA PRO A 3 -3.92 77.95 -22.22
C PRO A 3 -2.81 77.90 -21.15
N LEU A 4 -3.15 77.94 -19.85
CA LEU A 4 -2.16 78.02 -18.76
C LEU A 4 -1.49 76.67 -18.43
N VAL A 5 -2.19 75.55 -18.61
CA VAL A 5 -1.61 74.20 -18.41
C VAL A 5 -0.68 73.84 -19.56
N SER A 6 -1.04 74.21 -20.81
CA SER A 6 -0.18 74.03 -21.98
C SER A 6 1.11 74.84 -21.88
N GLN A 7 1.02 76.12 -21.49
CA GLN A 7 2.22 76.95 -21.26
C GLN A 7 3.10 76.40 -20.14
N SER A 8 2.52 75.86 -19.07
CA SER A 8 3.28 75.26 -17.96
C SER A 8 4.01 73.96 -18.36
N ILE A 9 3.40 73.13 -19.21
CA ILE A 9 4.03 71.92 -19.75
C ILE A 9 5.12 72.28 -20.76
N GLN A 10 4.90 73.29 -21.62
CA GLN A 10 5.91 73.81 -22.54
C GLN A 10 7.07 74.52 -21.85
N LEU A 11 6.84 75.17 -20.71
CA LEU A 11 7.88 75.77 -19.88
C LEU A 11 8.70 74.70 -19.15
N ARG A 12 8.07 73.63 -18.64
CA ARG A 12 8.82 72.52 -18.03
C ARG A 12 9.60 71.71 -19.06
N SER A 13 9.04 71.48 -20.24
CA SER A 13 9.75 70.77 -21.32
C SER A 13 10.92 71.60 -21.87
N SER A 14 10.76 72.93 -22.01
CA SER A 14 11.85 73.82 -22.42
C SER A 14 12.92 73.99 -21.34
N GLN A 15 12.55 73.99 -20.06
CA GLN A 15 13.51 73.97 -18.94
C GLN A 15 14.29 72.64 -18.87
N LEU A 16 13.64 71.50 -19.12
CA LEU A 16 14.30 70.19 -19.21
C LEU A 16 15.20 70.08 -20.46
N ALA A 17 14.80 70.69 -21.58
CA ALA A 17 15.61 70.76 -22.79
C ALA A 17 16.84 71.67 -22.61
N ASN A 18 16.67 72.88 -22.06
CA ASN A 18 17.79 73.78 -21.73
C ASN A 18 18.75 73.19 -20.70
N LYS A 19 18.26 72.41 -19.72
CA LYS A 19 19.12 71.71 -18.77
C LYS A 19 19.89 70.55 -19.41
N LYS A 20 19.36 69.94 -20.47
CA LYS A 20 20.10 68.94 -21.28
C LYS A 20 21.12 69.58 -22.20
N GLU A 21 20.84 70.76 -22.74
CA GLU A 21 21.74 71.50 -23.63
C GLU A 21 22.93 72.11 -22.87
N ASN A 22 22.71 72.62 -21.66
CA ASN A 22 23.74 73.26 -20.81
C ASN A 22 24.59 72.31 -19.94
N LEU A 23 24.44 70.99 -20.08
CA LEU A 23 25.40 70.04 -19.49
C LEU A 23 26.71 70.12 -20.28
N THR A 24 27.81 70.32 -19.56
CA THR A 24 29.16 70.34 -20.16
C THR A 24 29.44 69.03 -20.90
N GLU A 25 30.28 69.05 -21.93
CA GLU A 25 30.61 67.85 -22.74
C GLU A 25 31.12 66.70 -21.86
N ALA A 26 31.85 67.04 -20.78
CA ALA A 26 32.29 66.10 -19.75
C ALA A 26 31.12 65.49 -18.94
N GLU A 27 30.11 66.27 -18.56
CA GLU A 27 28.92 65.73 -17.86
C GLU A 27 28.04 64.87 -18.76
N LYS A 28 27.91 65.22 -20.05
CA LYS A 28 27.21 64.38 -21.04
C LYS A 28 27.94 63.05 -21.25
N ALA A 29 29.27 63.06 -21.30
CA ALA A 29 30.08 61.85 -21.40
C ALA A 29 29.97 60.97 -20.14
N MET A 30 29.98 61.55 -18.93
CA MET A 30 29.79 60.79 -17.69
C MET A 30 28.38 60.20 -17.55
N LEU A 31 27.33 60.94 -17.97
CA LEU A 31 25.96 60.41 -18.00
C LEU A 31 25.80 59.28 -19.04
N ALA A 32 26.46 59.37 -20.20
CA ALA A 32 26.45 58.30 -21.19
C ALA A 32 27.21 57.05 -20.69
N ALA A 33 28.34 57.23 -20.02
CA ALA A 33 29.09 56.14 -19.39
C ALA A 33 28.28 55.46 -18.27
N ARG A 34 27.61 56.25 -17.41
CA ARG A 34 26.73 55.72 -16.36
C ARG A 34 25.53 54.96 -16.93
N LYS A 35 24.90 55.47 -17.99
CA LYS A 35 23.80 54.77 -18.68
C LYS A 35 24.26 53.48 -19.35
N ARG A 36 25.48 53.43 -19.87
CA ARG A 36 26.05 52.20 -20.43
C ARG A 36 26.27 51.15 -19.34
N GLN A 37 26.84 51.57 -18.20
CA GLN A 37 27.01 50.69 -17.04
C GLN A 37 25.67 50.19 -16.48
N GLU A 38 24.65 51.05 -16.44
CA GLU A 38 23.30 50.69 -16.00
C GLU A 38 22.65 49.67 -16.95
N LYS A 39 22.74 49.89 -18.27
CA LYS A 39 22.29 48.90 -19.26
C LYS A 39 23.04 47.57 -19.19
N ASP A 40 24.36 47.61 -19.04
CA ASP A 40 25.17 46.39 -18.89
C ASP A 40 24.81 45.63 -17.59
N GLN A 41 24.34 46.32 -16.54
CA GLN A 41 23.82 45.72 -15.32
C GLN A 41 22.40 45.15 -15.51
N GLU A 42 21.52 45.88 -16.17
CA GLU A 42 20.18 45.43 -16.52
C GLU A 42 20.21 44.18 -17.42
N GLU A 43 21.07 44.15 -18.44
CA GLU A 43 21.24 42.98 -19.31
C GLU A 43 21.77 41.76 -18.55
N LYS A 44 22.64 41.95 -17.55
CA LYS A 44 23.10 40.86 -16.68
C LYS A 44 21.98 40.32 -15.79
N LEU A 45 21.13 41.19 -15.26
CA LEU A 45 19.96 40.79 -14.47
C LEU A 45 18.95 40.03 -15.33
N LEU A 46 18.65 40.54 -16.53
CA LEU A 46 17.75 39.88 -17.48
C LEU A 46 18.28 38.51 -17.92
N ASN A 47 19.57 38.40 -18.24
CA ASN A 47 20.20 37.13 -18.57
C ASN A 47 20.14 36.13 -17.40
N TYR A 48 20.30 36.60 -16.15
CA TYR A 48 20.18 35.75 -14.97
C TYR A 48 18.72 35.29 -14.73
N GLU A 49 17.74 36.17 -14.95
CA GLU A 49 16.32 35.83 -14.87
C GLU A 49 15.91 34.83 -15.95
N GLU A 50 16.39 35.02 -17.18
CA GLU A 50 16.13 34.12 -18.29
C GLU A 50 16.78 32.75 -18.05
N GLN A 51 18.02 32.70 -17.56
CA GLN A 51 18.68 31.46 -17.17
C GLN A 51 17.85 30.70 -16.11
N ARG A 52 17.36 31.39 -15.07
CA ARG A 52 16.49 30.75 -14.06
C ARG A 52 15.13 30.33 -14.60
N ARG A 53 14.58 31.05 -15.59
CA ARG A 53 13.34 30.64 -16.25
C ARG A 53 13.56 29.34 -17.03
N VAL A 54 14.63 29.27 -17.80
CA VAL A 54 14.99 28.09 -18.61
C VAL A 54 15.33 26.90 -17.71
N GLU A 55 16.02 27.11 -16.60
CA GLU A 55 16.33 26.04 -15.64
C GLU A 55 15.05 25.44 -15.03
N ARG A 56 14.12 26.29 -14.55
CA ARG A 56 12.82 25.82 -14.06
C ARG A 56 12.00 25.12 -15.13
N GLU A 57 11.98 25.65 -16.35
CA GLU A 57 11.24 25.05 -17.47
C GLU A 57 11.79 23.67 -17.82
N LYS A 58 13.12 23.50 -17.83
CA LYS A 58 13.77 22.18 -18.01
C LYS A 58 13.44 21.22 -16.89
N GLU A 59 13.52 21.65 -15.63
CA GLU A 59 13.15 20.82 -14.48
C GLU A 59 11.67 20.40 -14.52
N GLU A 60 10.78 21.32 -14.89
CA GLU A 60 9.35 21.03 -15.05
C GLU A 60 9.07 20.07 -16.22
N GLU A 61 9.79 20.22 -17.33
CA GLU A 61 9.68 19.34 -18.50
C GLU A 61 10.21 17.94 -18.19
N GLU A 62 11.33 17.82 -17.49
CA GLU A 62 11.86 16.54 -17.01
C GLU A 62 10.90 15.85 -16.03
N LEU A 63 10.32 16.60 -15.09
CA LEU A 63 9.29 16.11 -14.18
C LEU A 63 8.02 15.66 -14.92
N ARG A 64 7.62 16.40 -15.96
CA ARG A 64 6.46 16.05 -16.79
C ARG A 64 6.74 14.78 -17.60
N ALA A 65 7.91 14.65 -18.21
CA ALA A 65 8.33 13.46 -18.95
C ALA A 65 8.42 12.23 -18.05
N LEU A 66 8.91 12.39 -16.81
CA LEU A 66 8.94 11.32 -15.81
C LEU A 66 7.52 10.86 -15.42
N LYS A 67 6.61 11.81 -15.17
CA LYS A 67 5.21 11.51 -14.87
C LYS A 67 4.49 10.84 -16.04
N GLU A 68 4.69 11.32 -17.26
CA GLU A 68 4.12 10.71 -18.47
C GLU A 68 4.64 9.29 -18.69
N LYS A 69 5.93 9.04 -18.45
CA LYS A 69 6.52 7.70 -18.51
C LYS A 69 5.97 6.76 -17.43
N GLN A 70 5.68 7.29 -16.23
CA GLN A 70 5.07 6.53 -15.14
C GLN A 70 3.61 6.18 -15.45
N GLU A 71 2.84 7.14 -15.95
CA GLU A 71 1.46 6.95 -16.39
C GLU A 71 1.37 6.00 -17.59
N ARG A 72 2.28 6.09 -18.57
CA ARG A 72 2.36 5.13 -19.68
C ARG A 72 2.59 3.70 -19.19
N ARG A 73 3.50 3.49 -18.24
CA ARG A 73 3.72 2.17 -17.61
C ARG A 73 2.52 1.70 -16.80
N ARG A 74 1.72 2.62 -16.25
CA ARG A 74 0.50 2.28 -15.52
C ARG A 74 -0.61 1.86 -16.48
N LEU A 75 -0.79 2.61 -17.57
CA LEU A 75 -1.74 2.31 -18.64
C LEU A 75 -1.42 0.99 -19.34
N GLU A 76 -0.14 0.70 -19.58
CA GLU A 76 0.31 -0.57 -20.17
C GLU A 76 0.01 -1.76 -19.26
N ARG A 77 0.31 -1.65 -17.96
CA ARG A 77 -0.06 -2.67 -16.95
C ARG A 77 -1.56 -2.87 -16.86
N GLU A 78 -2.34 -1.79 -16.88
CA GLU A 78 -3.80 -1.87 -16.84
C GLU A 78 -4.36 -2.50 -18.13
N ARG A 79 -3.75 -2.24 -19.29
CA ARG A 79 -4.14 -2.85 -20.56
C ARG A 79 -3.83 -4.35 -20.58
N GLU A 80 -2.65 -4.75 -20.12
CA GLU A 80 -2.27 -6.15 -19.98
C GLU A 80 -3.16 -6.88 -18.98
N GLU A 81 -3.48 -6.26 -17.83
CA GLU A 81 -4.39 -6.83 -16.82
C GLU A 81 -5.82 -7.00 -17.37
N ARG A 82 -6.32 -6.02 -18.12
CA ARG A 82 -7.63 -6.14 -18.81
C ARG A 82 -7.63 -7.23 -19.87
N GLU A 83 -6.56 -7.37 -20.66
CA GLU A 83 -6.45 -8.43 -21.66
C GLU A 83 -6.36 -9.81 -21.00
N PHE A 84 -5.59 -9.92 -19.91
CA PHE A 84 -5.49 -11.15 -19.13
C PHE A 84 -6.83 -11.51 -18.48
N ALA A 85 -7.55 -10.55 -17.89
CA ALA A 85 -8.87 -10.75 -17.32
C ALA A 85 -9.89 -11.22 -18.38
N LEU A 86 -9.85 -10.64 -19.58
CA LEU A 86 -10.70 -11.07 -20.69
C LEU A 86 -10.38 -12.50 -21.16
N ARG A 87 -9.11 -12.90 -21.22
CA ARG A 87 -8.72 -14.29 -21.53
C ARG A 87 -9.20 -15.26 -20.45
N GLN A 88 -9.01 -14.91 -19.18
CA GLN A 88 -9.47 -15.71 -18.05
C GLN A 88 -11.00 -15.87 -18.07
N GLU A 89 -11.75 -14.81 -18.35
CA GLU A 89 -13.21 -14.87 -18.42
C GLU A 89 -13.69 -15.72 -19.60
N GLN A 90 -13.01 -15.65 -20.76
CA GLN A 90 -13.31 -16.52 -21.90
C GLN A 90 -13.00 -17.99 -21.60
N GLU A 91 -11.90 -18.29 -20.94
CA GLU A 91 -11.53 -19.65 -20.55
C GLU A 91 -12.46 -20.21 -19.46
N GLU A 92 -12.86 -19.39 -18.48
CA GLU A 92 -13.85 -19.75 -17.47
C GLU A 92 -15.24 -19.98 -18.09
N LYS A 93 -15.65 -19.16 -19.08
CA LYS A 93 -16.89 -19.36 -19.83
C LYS A 93 -16.86 -20.66 -20.63
N ARG A 94 -15.74 -20.98 -21.30
CA ARG A 94 -15.56 -22.27 -22.00
C ARG A 94 -15.61 -23.44 -21.04
N ARG A 95 -14.91 -23.35 -19.91
CA ARG A 95 -14.92 -24.39 -18.87
C ARG A 95 -16.30 -24.58 -18.25
N LYS A 96 -17.04 -23.50 -17.99
CA LYS A 96 -18.43 -23.57 -17.51
C LYS A 96 -19.35 -24.24 -18.52
N GLN A 97 -19.20 -23.93 -19.82
CA GLN A 97 -19.97 -24.59 -20.89
C GLN A 97 -19.65 -26.10 -20.97
N GLU A 98 -18.37 -26.49 -20.88
CA GLU A 98 -17.96 -27.89 -20.87
C GLU A 98 -18.42 -28.65 -19.60
N GLU A 99 -18.39 -28.01 -18.43
CA GLU A 99 -18.90 -28.58 -17.18
C GLU A 99 -20.44 -28.71 -17.20
N GLU A 100 -21.14 -27.73 -17.76
CA GLU A 100 -22.60 -27.76 -17.94
C GLU A 100 -23.02 -28.82 -18.96
N GLU A 101 -22.30 -28.97 -20.07
CA GLU A 101 -22.53 -30.02 -21.07
C GLU A 101 -22.23 -31.42 -20.50
N ARG A 102 -21.15 -31.57 -19.74
CA ARG A 102 -20.83 -32.83 -19.04
C ARG A 102 -21.89 -33.18 -18.00
N LYS A 103 -22.40 -32.19 -17.26
CA LYS A 103 -23.47 -32.37 -16.28
C LYS A 103 -24.80 -32.73 -16.96
N ALA A 104 -25.14 -32.08 -18.07
CA ALA A 104 -26.32 -32.39 -18.88
C ALA A 104 -26.24 -33.81 -19.48
N ARG A 105 -25.06 -34.26 -19.92
CA ARG A 105 -24.84 -35.63 -20.40
C ARG A 105 -25.02 -36.68 -19.31
N ILE A 106 -24.54 -36.40 -18.09
CA ILE A 106 -24.73 -37.29 -16.93
C ILE A 106 -26.20 -37.34 -16.52
N GLU A 107 -26.91 -36.21 -16.55
CA GLU A 107 -28.33 -36.14 -16.22
C GLU A 107 -29.19 -36.86 -17.28
N ALA A 108 -28.86 -36.74 -18.58
CA ALA A 108 -29.53 -37.46 -19.66
C ALA A 108 -29.32 -38.99 -19.57
N ASP A 109 -28.10 -39.44 -19.25
CA ASP A 109 -27.79 -40.87 -19.06
C ASP A 109 -28.47 -41.43 -17.81
N ARG A 110 -28.53 -40.64 -16.72
CA ARG A 110 -29.28 -40.99 -15.51
C ARG A 110 -30.77 -41.09 -15.77
N LYS A 111 -31.36 -40.16 -16.53
CA LYS A 111 -32.77 -40.17 -16.91
C LYS A 111 -33.12 -41.38 -17.79
N LYS A 112 -32.26 -41.74 -18.76
CA LYS A 112 -32.40 -42.97 -19.56
C LYS A 112 -32.35 -44.24 -18.69
N LYS A 113 -31.41 -44.31 -17.73
CA LYS A 113 -31.32 -45.43 -16.78
C LYS A 113 -32.53 -45.49 -15.84
N GLU A 114 -33.09 -44.36 -15.43
CA GLU A 114 -34.31 -44.31 -14.62
C GLU A 114 -35.54 -44.76 -15.42
N GLU A 115 -35.66 -44.39 -16.70
CA GLU A 115 -36.74 -44.88 -17.59
C GLU A 115 -36.62 -46.39 -17.87
N GLU A 116 -35.41 -46.91 -18.09
CA GLU A 116 -35.15 -48.35 -18.26
C GLU A 116 -35.41 -49.14 -16.97
N LYS A 117 -34.99 -48.60 -15.81
CA LYS A 117 -35.30 -49.18 -14.49
C LYS A 117 -36.79 -49.15 -14.18
N LYS A 118 -37.52 -48.10 -14.56
CA LYS A 118 -38.97 -48.02 -14.37
C LYS A 118 -39.70 -49.03 -15.26
N LYS A 119 -39.20 -49.27 -16.48
CA LYS A 119 -39.69 -50.33 -17.39
C LYS A 119 -39.38 -51.74 -16.86
N ARG A 120 -38.20 -51.94 -16.26
CA ARG A 120 -37.80 -53.21 -15.62
C ARG A 120 -38.52 -53.47 -14.30
N ALA A 121 -38.75 -52.43 -13.50
CA ALA A 121 -39.51 -52.49 -12.26
C ALA A 121 -40.99 -52.80 -12.52
N LEU A 122 -41.58 -52.25 -13.60
CA LEU A 122 -42.92 -52.61 -14.03
C LEU A 122 -43.04 -54.10 -14.43
N LEU A 123 -41.99 -54.66 -15.05
CA LEU A 123 -41.92 -56.10 -15.35
C LEU A 123 -41.66 -56.97 -14.10
N SER A 124 -40.94 -56.45 -13.11
CA SER A 124 -40.60 -57.16 -11.87
C SER A 124 -41.68 -57.07 -10.78
N GLN A 125 -42.56 -56.07 -10.83
CA GLN A 125 -43.68 -55.94 -9.90
C GLN A 125 -44.79 -56.98 -10.18
N ALA A 126 -44.83 -57.54 -11.39
CA ALA A 126 -45.68 -58.69 -11.72
C ALA A 126 -45.15 -60.02 -11.13
N THR A 127 -43.90 -60.09 -10.68
CA THR A 127 -43.25 -61.33 -10.20
C THR A 127 -42.80 -61.28 -8.73
N PHE A 128 -42.78 -60.11 -8.08
CA PHE A 128 -42.25 -59.91 -6.72
C PHE A 128 -43.32 -59.63 -5.64
N SER A 129 -44.59 -59.94 -5.88
CA SER A 129 -45.65 -59.90 -4.83
C SER A 129 -45.73 -61.17 -3.96
N VAL A 130 -44.79 -62.12 -4.11
CA VAL A 130 -44.83 -63.44 -3.43
C VAL A 130 -43.71 -63.67 -2.40
N ILE A 131 -42.62 -62.90 -2.36
CA ILE A 131 -41.46 -63.27 -1.51
C ILE A 131 -41.00 -62.13 -0.59
N MET A 132 -41.55 -62.18 0.63
CA MET A 132 -40.87 -61.99 1.92
C MET A 132 -40.27 -60.63 2.29
N ASN A 133 -40.95 -60.00 3.26
CA ASN A 133 -40.44 -59.63 4.59
C ASN A 133 -38.91 -59.68 4.81
N GLY A 134 -38.35 -58.54 5.22
CA GLY A 134 -37.33 -58.51 6.26
C GLY A 134 -36.17 -57.52 6.11
N HIS A 135 -36.13 -56.56 7.04
CA HIS A 135 -34.94 -55.97 7.68
C HIS A 135 -34.35 -54.64 7.18
N ASN A 136 -34.56 -53.65 8.07
CA ASN A 136 -33.62 -52.66 8.60
C ASN A 136 -33.06 -51.57 7.67
N GLY A 137 -33.81 -50.46 7.62
CA GLY A 137 -33.34 -49.14 7.23
C GLY A 137 -32.54 -48.45 8.35
N GLY A 138 -31.28 -48.13 8.07
CA GLY A 138 -30.44 -47.24 8.86
C GLY A 138 -30.66 -45.76 8.47
N ARG A 139 -30.74 -44.89 9.49
CA ARG A 139 -31.04 -43.46 9.39
C ARG A 139 -29.88 -42.66 8.78
N ASN A 140 -30.24 -41.65 7.98
CA ASN A 140 -29.35 -40.82 7.17
C ASN A 140 -29.31 -39.37 7.70
N PHE A 141 -28.48 -39.07 8.71
CA PHE A 141 -28.10 -37.69 9.06
C PHE A 141 -26.74 -37.69 9.80
N VAL A 142 -25.67 -37.30 9.10
CA VAL A 142 -24.37 -36.95 9.71
C VAL A 142 -24.28 -35.42 9.73
N ILE A 143 -24.28 -34.84 10.93
CA ILE A 143 -23.93 -33.44 11.17
C ILE A 143 -22.40 -33.34 11.14
N PRO A 144 -21.76 -32.56 10.25
CA PRO A 144 -20.34 -32.34 10.33
C PRO A 144 -20.02 -31.48 11.56
N THR A 145 -19.48 -32.11 12.59
CA THR A 145 -18.84 -31.44 13.72
C THR A 145 -17.61 -30.71 13.19
N LYS A 146 -17.58 -29.38 13.42
CA LYS A 146 -16.43 -28.45 13.35
C LYS A 146 -15.15 -29.11 12.82
N THR A 147 -14.93 -29.04 11.51
CA THR A 147 -13.62 -29.30 10.92
C THR A 147 -12.65 -28.23 11.40
N ASP A 148 -11.67 -28.71 12.15
CA ASP A 148 -10.55 -27.97 12.67
C ASP A 148 -9.84 -27.19 11.56
N ARG A 149 -9.21 -26.09 11.97
CA ARG A 149 -8.36 -25.23 11.12
C ARG A 149 -7.26 -26.00 10.37
N ALA A 150 -7.03 -27.29 10.67
CA ALA A 150 -6.05 -28.17 10.04
C ALA A 150 -6.36 -28.48 8.55
N ASP A 151 -7.62 -28.67 8.17
CA ASP A 151 -7.99 -29.00 6.77
C ASP A 151 -7.76 -27.82 5.80
N LYS A 152 -7.78 -26.59 6.32
CA LYS A 152 -7.47 -25.39 5.54
C LYS A 152 -5.98 -25.28 5.24
N PHE A 153 -5.10 -25.78 6.11
CA PHE A 153 -3.66 -25.82 5.86
C PHE A 153 -3.28 -26.93 4.88
N GLY A 154 -3.96 -28.08 4.91
CA GLY A 154 -3.79 -29.15 3.92
C GLY A 154 -4.15 -28.69 2.50
N ASN A 155 -5.30 -28.03 2.34
CA ASN A 155 -5.74 -27.48 1.05
C ASN A 155 -4.82 -26.37 0.53
N ILE A 156 -4.24 -25.53 1.40
CA ILE A 156 -3.28 -24.49 0.99
C ILE A 156 -1.96 -25.08 0.51
N VAL A 157 -1.45 -26.13 1.15
CA VAL A 157 -0.20 -26.79 0.73
C VAL A 157 -0.39 -27.54 -0.58
N GLN A 158 -1.53 -28.25 -0.76
CA GLN A 158 -1.90 -28.86 -2.04
C GLN A 158 -2.10 -27.81 -3.14
N ALA A 159 -2.87 -26.74 -2.88
CA ALA A 159 -3.06 -25.68 -3.87
C ALA A 159 -1.75 -24.97 -4.24
N LYS A 160 -0.82 -24.77 -3.30
CA LYS A 160 0.50 -24.18 -3.58
C LYS A 160 1.42 -25.12 -4.38
N GLN A 161 1.21 -26.43 -4.25
CA GLN A 161 1.91 -27.47 -5.02
C GLN A 161 1.26 -27.71 -6.40
N GLU A 162 -0.03 -27.41 -6.55
CA GLU A 162 -0.79 -27.49 -7.81
C GLU A 162 -0.74 -26.18 -8.63
N MET A 163 -0.47 -25.02 -8.00
CA MET A 163 -0.44 -23.71 -8.68
C MET A 163 0.92 -23.35 -9.32
N GLY A 164 1.97 -24.12 -9.09
CA GLY A 164 3.24 -23.97 -9.78
C GLY A 164 3.76 -25.32 -10.24
N MET A 165 4.44 -25.38 -11.39
CA MET A 165 5.20 -26.57 -11.74
C MET A 165 6.10 -26.93 -10.57
N THR A 166 6.01 -28.16 -10.07
CA THR A 166 6.88 -28.62 -8.99
C THR A 166 8.34 -28.50 -9.44
N LYS A 167 9.27 -28.35 -8.49
CA LYS A 167 10.70 -28.24 -8.83
C LYS A 167 11.17 -29.38 -9.75
N GLU A 168 10.66 -30.58 -9.50
CA GLU A 168 10.91 -31.78 -10.31
C GLU A 168 10.33 -31.66 -11.73
N GLN A 169 9.08 -31.17 -11.87
CA GLN A 169 8.47 -30.91 -13.18
C GLN A 169 9.22 -29.83 -13.97
N GLN A 170 9.75 -28.80 -13.31
CA GLN A 170 10.55 -27.76 -13.96
C GLN A 170 11.89 -28.31 -14.46
N GLU A 171 12.55 -29.15 -13.66
CA GLU A 171 13.80 -29.82 -14.04
C GLU A 171 13.59 -30.80 -15.20
N GLU A 172 12.48 -31.55 -15.19
CA GLU A 172 12.11 -32.44 -16.29
C GLU A 172 11.76 -31.68 -17.57
N ALA A 173 10.99 -30.58 -17.46
CA ALA A 173 10.70 -29.70 -18.58
C ALA A 173 11.99 -29.10 -19.18
N LYS A 174 12.93 -28.67 -18.32
CA LYS A 174 14.26 -28.20 -18.73
C LYS A 174 15.06 -29.30 -19.45
N ARG A 175 15.07 -30.53 -18.92
CA ARG A 175 15.74 -31.67 -19.55
C ARG A 175 15.14 -31.99 -20.92
N ASN A 176 13.82 -32.00 -21.04
CA ASN A 176 13.11 -32.24 -22.31
C ASN A 176 13.36 -31.14 -23.34
N TYR A 177 13.40 -29.88 -22.89
CA TYR A 177 13.78 -28.76 -23.74
C TYR A 177 15.21 -28.88 -24.25
N LEU A 178 16.18 -29.15 -23.36
CA LEU A 178 17.58 -29.33 -23.72
C LEU A 178 17.79 -30.52 -24.67
N SER A 179 17.08 -31.63 -24.45
CA SER A 179 17.08 -32.78 -25.37
C SER A 179 16.59 -32.40 -26.75
N THR A 180 15.53 -31.60 -26.84
CA THR A 180 15.00 -31.09 -28.11
C THR A 180 15.99 -30.17 -28.80
N VAL A 181 16.63 -29.26 -28.07
CA VAL A 181 17.69 -28.40 -28.61
C VAL A 181 18.88 -29.23 -29.12
N ALA A 182 19.32 -30.24 -28.38
CA ALA A 182 20.42 -31.12 -28.79
C ALA A 182 20.10 -31.85 -30.11
N ARG A 183 18.87 -32.34 -30.27
CA ARG A 183 18.41 -32.99 -31.52
C ARG A 183 18.43 -32.06 -32.73
N THR A 184 18.34 -30.73 -32.55
CA THR A 184 18.44 -29.78 -33.68
C THR A 184 19.86 -29.60 -34.21
N ILE A 185 20.88 -30.05 -33.46
CA ILE A 185 22.28 -29.95 -33.85
C ILE A 185 22.64 -31.21 -34.67
N ASP A 186 22.18 -31.23 -35.92
CA ASP A 186 22.58 -32.28 -36.86
C ASP A 186 24.02 -32.04 -37.35
N ILE A 187 24.84 -33.08 -37.34
CA ILE A 187 26.23 -33.07 -37.81
C ILE A 187 26.23 -33.78 -39.17
N PRO A 188 26.48 -33.05 -40.29
CA PRO A 188 26.51 -33.67 -41.60
C PRO A 188 27.63 -34.70 -41.69
N ALA A 189 27.46 -35.70 -42.58
CA ALA A 189 28.48 -36.69 -42.88
C ALA A 189 29.81 -36.02 -43.30
N ASN A 190 30.93 -36.73 -43.14
CA ASN A 190 32.35 -36.30 -43.15
C ASN A 190 32.88 -35.51 -44.39
N ASP A 191 32.13 -34.58 -44.95
CA ASP A 191 32.61 -33.59 -45.89
C ASP A 191 33.19 -32.38 -45.13
N ILE A 192 34.48 -32.11 -45.37
CA ILE A 192 35.27 -31.09 -44.67
C ILE A 192 34.67 -29.69 -44.87
N THR A 193 34.08 -29.41 -46.03
CA THR A 193 33.52 -28.09 -46.35
C THR A 193 32.24 -27.85 -45.55
N SER A 194 31.31 -28.81 -45.59
CA SER A 194 30.07 -28.75 -44.79
C SER A 194 30.31 -28.65 -43.28
N LEU A 195 31.34 -29.33 -42.76
CA LEU A 195 31.73 -29.26 -41.36
C LEU A 195 32.23 -27.86 -40.96
N LYS A 196 33.05 -27.22 -41.81
CA LYS A 196 33.53 -25.84 -41.54
C LYS A 196 32.39 -24.83 -41.47
N ASP A 197 31.41 -24.95 -42.36
CA ASP A 197 30.24 -24.05 -42.34
C ASP A 197 29.34 -24.33 -41.13
N LYS A 198 29.16 -25.59 -40.74
CA LYS A 198 28.43 -25.93 -39.51
C LYS A 198 29.11 -25.35 -38.26
N ILE A 199 30.43 -25.41 -38.17
CA ILE A 199 31.20 -24.79 -37.07
C ILE A 199 30.92 -23.29 -36.99
N ARG A 200 30.95 -22.58 -38.13
CA ARG A 200 30.66 -21.14 -38.19
C ARG A 200 29.23 -20.83 -37.73
N VAL A 201 28.25 -21.61 -38.18
CA VAL A 201 26.84 -21.45 -37.77
C VAL A 201 26.66 -21.70 -36.28
N LEU A 202 27.28 -22.75 -35.73
CA LEU A 202 27.21 -23.05 -34.29
C LEU A 202 27.90 -21.97 -33.47
N HIS A 203 29.04 -21.46 -33.91
CA HIS A 203 29.72 -20.35 -33.26
C HIS A 203 28.83 -19.09 -33.21
N GLN A 204 28.21 -18.71 -34.33
CA GLN A 204 27.26 -17.59 -34.37
C GLN A 204 26.06 -17.82 -33.44
N LYS A 205 25.54 -19.06 -33.38
CA LYS A 205 24.45 -19.43 -32.47
C LYS A 205 24.87 -19.28 -31.00
N ILE A 206 26.08 -19.71 -30.64
CA ILE A 206 26.63 -19.54 -29.29
C ILE A 206 26.74 -18.07 -28.93
N CYS A 207 27.30 -17.23 -29.81
CA CYS A 207 27.40 -15.78 -29.55
C CYS A 207 26.04 -15.12 -29.29
N ARG A 208 25.00 -15.51 -30.05
CA ARG A 208 23.63 -15.00 -29.83
C ARG A 208 23.07 -15.47 -28.48
N LEU A 209 23.23 -16.75 -28.14
CA LEU A 209 22.74 -17.29 -26.87
C LEU A 209 23.45 -16.65 -25.66
N GLU A 210 24.73 -16.32 -25.76
CA GLU A 210 25.45 -15.61 -24.71
C GLU A 210 24.94 -14.17 -24.54
N ALA A 211 24.62 -13.48 -25.64
CA ALA A 211 24.00 -12.15 -25.56
C ALA A 211 22.60 -12.21 -24.92
N ASP A 212 21.75 -13.16 -25.34
CA ASP A 212 20.43 -13.36 -24.76
C ASP A 212 20.51 -13.72 -23.27
N LYS A 213 21.49 -14.54 -22.88
CA LYS A 213 21.76 -14.88 -21.48
C LYS A 213 22.13 -13.64 -20.67
N TYR A 214 23.01 -12.79 -21.18
CA TYR A 214 23.39 -11.54 -20.50
C TYR A 214 22.16 -10.64 -20.25
N ASP A 215 21.31 -10.46 -21.26
CA ASP A 215 20.10 -9.64 -21.15
C ASP A 215 19.10 -10.23 -20.14
N LEU A 216 18.95 -11.56 -20.12
CA LEU A 216 18.12 -12.27 -19.15
C LEU A 216 18.67 -12.17 -17.72
N GLU A 217 19.98 -12.31 -17.53
CA GLU A 217 20.63 -12.13 -16.22
C GLU A 217 20.46 -10.70 -15.70
N LYS A 218 20.60 -9.69 -16.57
CA LYS A 218 20.37 -8.29 -16.20
C LYS A 218 18.91 -8.01 -15.87
N ARG A 219 17.96 -8.66 -16.56
CA ARG A 219 16.54 -8.58 -16.21
C ARG A 219 16.25 -9.25 -14.87
N GLN A 220 16.82 -10.42 -14.62
CA GLN A 220 16.69 -11.13 -13.36
C GLN A 220 17.22 -10.28 -12.19
N GLU A 221 18.39 -9.67 -12.33
CA GLU A 221 18.98 -8.79 -11.32
C GLU A 221 18.04 -7.65 -10.92
N ARG A 222 17.38 -7.02 -11.90
CA ARG A 222 16.36 -5.98 -11.64
C ARG A 222 15.14 -6.52 -10.92
N GLN A 223 14.63 -7.68 -11.34
CA GLN A 223 13.49 -8.32 -10.69
C GLN A 223 13.80 -8.71 -9.24
N GLU A 224 15.02 -9.19 -8.97
CA GLU A 224 15.46 -9.49 -7.61
C GLU A 224 15.54 -8.24 -6.74
N TYR A 225 16.00 -7.11 -7.30
CA TYR A 225 15.98 -5.83 -6.61
C TYR A 225 14.55 -5.40 -6.25
N ASP A 226 13.65 -5.41 -7.24
CA ASP A 226 12.24 -5.04 -7.03
C ASP A 226 11.57 -5.95 -5.99
N LEU A 227 11.88 -7.24 -6.00
CA LEU A 227 11.34 -8.21 -5.04
C LEU A 227 11.91 -8.00 -3.63
N ARG A 228 13.20 -7.66 -3.50
CA ARG A 228 13.80 -7.28 -2.21
C ARG A 228 13.17 -6.00 -1.66
N GLU A 229 12.97 -4.99 -2.52
CA GLU A 229 12.32 -3.74 -2.13
C GLU A 229 10.87 -3.96 -1.68
N LEU A 230 10.10 -4.76 -2.44
CA LEU A 230 8.72 -5.08 -2.09
C LEU A 230 8.63 -5.82 -0.76
N ASN A 231 9.52 -6.78 -0.51
CA ASN A 231 9.58 -7.49 0.78
C ASN A 231 9.93 -6.55 1.94
N GLU A 232 10.84 -5.59 1.74
CA GLU A 232 11.18 -4.62 2.78
C GLU A 232 10.02 -3.66 3.05
N ARG A 233 9.35 -3.15 2.00
CA ARG A 233 8.12 -2.36 2.14
C ARG A 233 7.03 -3.14 2.87
N GLN A 234 6.83 -4.42 2.53
CA GLN A 234 5.87 -5.29 3.21
C GLN A 234 6.22 -5.46 4.70
N ARG A 235 7.50 -5.66 5.04
CA ARG A 235 7.98 -5.73 6.43
C ARG A 235 7.74 -4.42 7.18
N GLN A 236 7.96 -3.27 6.54
CA GLN A 236 7.69 -1.96 7.14
C GLN A 236 6.20 -1.73 7.39
N VAL A 237 5.35 -2.05 6.42
CA VAL A 237 3.89 -1.99 6.57
C VAL A 237 3.43 -2.91 7.71
N ALA A 238 3.95 -4.14 7.79
CA ALA A 238 3.64 -5.07 8.87
C ALA A 238 4.06 -4.52 10.25
N ARG A 239 5.26 -3.94 10.36
CA ARG A 239 5.75 -3.28 11.59
C ARG A 239 4.87 -2.08 11.99
N ASN A 240 4.53 -1.19 11.05
CA ASN A 240 3.68 -0.03 11.32
C ASN A 240 2.25 -0.46 11.74
N ASN A 241 1.70 -1.48 11.09
CA ASN A 241 0.40 -2.05 11.45
C ASN A 241 0.41 -2.69 12.85
N ALA A 242 1.51 -3.33 13.26
CA ALA A 242 1.66 -3.85 14.62
C ALA A 242 1.70 -2.71 15.66
N LEU A 243 2.51 -1.67 15.40
CA LEU A 243 2.60 -0.47 16.25
C LEU A 243 1.24 0.22 16.40
N LYS A 244 0.49 0.41 15.32
CA LYS A 244 -0.88 0.98 15.36
C LYS A 244 -1.85 0.14 16.18
N LYS A 245 -1.64 -1.18 16.24
CA LYS A 245 -2.45 -2.11 17.05
C LYS A 245 -1.96 -2.21 18.50
N GLY A 246 -0.94 -1.45 18.89
CA GLY A 246 -0.34 -1.49 20.23
C GLY A 246 0.42 -2.78 20.52
N ILE A 247 0.80 -3.53 19.48
CA ILE A 247 1.58 -4.76 19.59
C ILE A 247 3.04 -4.38 19.33
N ASP A 248 3.94 -4.75 20.25
CA ASP A 248 5.37 -4.55 20.06
C ASP A 248 5.84 -5.30 18.80
N PRO A 249 6.47 -4.62 17.82
CA PRO A 249 7.03 -5.23 16.62
C PRO A 249 7.99 -6.40 16.90
N ALA A 250 8.69 -6.41 18.04
CA ALA A 250 9.57 -7.50 18.43
C ALA A 250 8.77 -8.77 18.79
N ASP A 251 7.65 -8.62 19.49
CA ASP A 251 6.75 -9.73 19.85
C ASP A 251 5.93 -10.23 18.64
N SER A 252 5.58 -9.35 17.69
CA SER A 252 4.79 -9.74 16.51
C SER A 252 5.59 -10.45 15.42
N ALA A 253 6.88 -10.15 15.26
CA ALA A 253 7.72 -10.74 14.21
C ALA A 253 8.44 -12.02 14.66
N SER A 254 8.68 -12.20 15.97
CA SER A 254 9.48 -13.30 16.51
C SER A 254 8.67 -14.36 17.27
N SER A 255 7.39 -14.14 17.56
CA SER A 255 6.59 -15.12 18.31
C SER A 255 6.00 -16.19 17.40
N ARG A 256 6.29 -17.46 17.69
CA ARG A 256 5.59 -18.65 17.14
C ARG A 256 4.09 -18.64 17.46
N TYR A 257 3.71 -17.88 18.50
CA TYR A 257 2.35 -17.81 19.00
C TYR A 257 1.70 -16.49 18.59
N PRO A 258 0.39 -16.49 18.32
CA PRO A 258 -0.35 -15.27 17.97
C PRO A 258 -0.09 -14.17 19.01
N PRO A 259 -0.07 -12.88 18.58
CA PRO A 259 0.26 -11.76 19.45
C PRO A 259 -0.66 -11.75 20.68
N LYS A 260 -0.06 -11.54 21.85
CA LYS A 260 -0.80 -11.48 23.12
C LYS A 260 -1.76 -10.30 23.06
N VAL A 261 -3.05 -10.58 23.15
CA VAL A 261 -4.09 -9.55 23.22
C VAL A 261 -4.23 -9.15 24.69
N SER A 262 -4.06 -7.86 25.01
CA SER A 262 -4.37 -7.36 26.35
C SER A 262 -5.87 -7.46 26.57
N ILE A 263 -6.30 -8.43 27.39
CA ILE A 263 -7.71 -8.63 27.76
C ILE A 263 -8.20 -7.62 28.80
N ILE A 264 -7.29 -6.92 29.48
CA ILE A 264 -7.59 -5.87 30.44
C ILE A 264 -7.28 -4.53 29.80
N SER A 265 -8.29 -3.67 29.71
CA SER A 265 -8.09 -2.26 29.36
C SER A 265 -7.43 -1.55 30.54
N LYS A 266 -6.54 -0.59 30.28
CA LYS A 266 -6.02 0.32 31.33
C LYS A 266 -7.11 1.19 31.99
N TYR A 267 -8.30 1.22 31.39
CA TYR A 267 -9.51 1.87 31.91
C TYR A 267 -10.54 0.86 32.43
N ASP A 268 -10.23 -0.44 32.40
CA ASP A 268 -11.11 -1.44 32.99
C ASP A 268 -11.10 -1.22 34.49
N ARG A 269 -12.29 -1.09 35.07
CA ARG A 269 -12.46 -0.68 36.48
C ARG A 269 -11.90 -1.79 37.35
N GLN A 270 -10.66 -1.63 37.79
CA GLN A 270 -10.05 -2.54 38.73
C GLN A 270 -10.78 -2.37 40.07
N SER A 271 -11.64 -3.33 40.42
CA SER A 271 -12.33 -3.33 41.70
C SER A 271 -11.31 -3.27 42.83
N ASP A 272 -11.32 -2.17 43.57
CA ASP A 272 -10.39 -1.95 44.67
C ASP A 272 -10.57 -3.04 45.72
N ARG A 273 -9.53 -3.87 45.88
CA ARG A 273 -9.52 -5.02 46.79
C ARG A 273 -9.22 -4.62 48.23
N ARG A 274 -8.88 -3.35 48.48
CA ARG A 274 -8.63 -2.82 49.83
C ARG A 274 -9.92 -2.77 50.64
N ASN A 275 -9.80 -3.01 51.94
CA ASN A 275 -10.96 -2.97 52.83
C ASN A 275 -11.43 -1.53 53.05
N PHE A 276 -12.66 -1.33 53.56
CA PHE A 276 -13.25 0.01 53.70
C PHE A 276 -12.37 0.99 54.50
N ALA A 277 -11.78 0.53 55.60
CA ALA A 277 -10.87 1.32 56.42
C ALA A 277 -9.62 1.77 55.64
N GLU A 278 -9.05 0.90 54.81
CA GLU A 278 -7.85 1.18 54.01
C GLU A 278 -8.15 2.14 52.85
N ARG A 279 -9.33 2.02 52.21
CA ARG A 279 -9.79 3.00 51.21
C ARG A 279 -10.00 4.37 51.82
N ARG A 280 -10.55 4.43 53.03
CA ARG A 280 -10.83 5.68 53.74
C ARG A 280 -9.54 6.39 54.16
N ALA A 281 -8.55 5.64 54.64
CA ALA A 281 -7.23 6.17 55.03
C ALA A 281 -6.46 6.89 53.90
N VAL A 282 -6.78 6.58 52.64
CA VAL A 282 -6.19 7.22 51.45
C VAL A 282 -6.73 8.64 51.22
N PHE A 283 -7.86 8.99 51.83
CA PHE A 283 -8.47 10.31 51.68
C PHE A 283 -8.48 11.13 52.98
N GLU A 284 -8.25 10.49 54.13
CA GLU A 284 -8.23 11.16 55.44
C GLU A 284 -6.91 11.89 55.73
N ASN A 285 -5.80 11.51 55.10
CA ASN A 285 -4.52 12.18 55.28
C ASN A 285 -4.25 13.16 54.13
N LYS A 286 -3.96 14.43 54.44
CA LYS A 286 -3.64 15.50 53.46
C LYS A 286 -2.50 15.17 52.47
N LYS A 287 -1.72 14.10 52.73
CA LYS A 287 -0.65 13.57 51.86
C LYS A 287 -0.83 12.08 51.52
N ALA A 288 -2.04 11.59 51.44
CA ALA A 288 -2.26 10.21 51.03
C ALA A 288 -2.30 10.12 49.50
N PHE A 289 -1.21 9.59 48.93
CA PHE A 289 -1.17 9.21 47.54
C PHE A 289 -1.74 7.80 47.39
N PRO A 290 -2.58 7.54 46.37
CA PRO A 290 -3.05 6.19 46.09
C PRO A 290 -1.85 5.35 45.63
N CYS A 291 -1.21 4.64 46.56
CA CYS A 291 -0.20 3.65 46.23
C CYS A 291 -0.92 2.44 45.63
N PHE A 292 -1.05 2.43 44.30
CA PHE A 292 -1.43 1.22 43.57
C PHE A 292 -0.30 0.18 43.72
N PRO A 293 -0.63 -1.11 43.87
CA PRO A 293 0.40 -2.15 43.91
C PRO A 293 1.26 -2.09 42.63
N ASN A 294 2.59 -2.06 42.82
CA ASN A 294 3.66 -1.91 41.81
C ASN A 294 3.90 -0.49 41.23
N MET A 295 3.32 0.57 41.79
CA MET A 295 3.70 1.95 41.46
C MET A 295 4.50 2.58 42.62
N PRO A 296 5.75 3.04 42.39
CA PRO A 296 6.51 3.72 43.43
C PRO A 296 5.80 5.02 43.85
N PRO A 297 5.75 5.36 45.15
CA PRO A 297 5.06 6.55 45.61
C PRO A 297 5.71 7.82 45.02
N PRO A 298 4.92 8.86 44.70
CA PRO A 298 5.47 10.10 44.17
C PRO A 298 6.36 10.79 45.23
N PRO A 299 7.41 11.50 44.80
CA PRO A 299 8.34 12.16 45.70
C PRO A 299 7.64 13.24 46.53
N THR A 300 8.00 13.31 47.82
CA THR A 300 7.40 14.24 48.78
C THR A 300 7.82 15.68 48.47
N VAL A 301 6.87 16.51 48.06
CA VAL A 301 7.07 17.97 48.00
C VAL A 301 6.93 18.53 49.43
N TYR A 302 8.01 19.06 49.98
CA TYR A 302 8.00 19.85 51.20
C TYR A 302 8.11 21.32 50.82
N GLU A 303 6.97 21.99 50.70
CA GLU A 303 6.94 23.46 50.57
C GLU A 303 6.90 24.06 51.97
N LYS A 304 7.91 24.86 52.32
CA LYS A 304 7.96 25.63 53.57
C LYS A 304 6.94 26.77 53.45
N VAL A 305 5.80 26.66 54.12
CA VAL A 305 4.87 27.78 54.27
C VAL A 305 5.24 28.52 55.55
N ILE A 306 5.75 29.75 55.40
CA ILE A 306 5.93 30.69 56.51
C ILE A 306 4.56 31.35 56.73
N LEU A 307 3.91 31.06 57.86
CA LEU A 307 2.69 31.78 58.25
C LEU A 307 3.03 33.27 58.48
N LYS A 308 2.37 34.16 57.75
CA LYS A 308 2.26 35.57 58.15
C LYS A 308 1.01 35.69 59.04
N LEU A 309 1.23 36.26 60.22
CA LEU A 309 0.19 36.76 61.11
C LEU A 309 -0.27 38.10 60.55
N ASP A 310 -1.54 38.22 60.17
CA ASP A 310 -2.14 39.50 59.81
C ASP A 310 -3.04 39.94 60.97
N ASP A 311 -2.64 41.04 61.60
CA ASP A 311 -3.41 41.84 62.56
C ASP A 311 -4.43 42.70 61.80
N GLU A 312 -5.63 42.79 62.39
CA GLU A 312 -6.60 43.91 62.37
C GLU A 312 -7.03 44.53 61.02
N ASN A 313 -8.31 44.34 60.66
CA ASN A 313 -9.19 45.49 60.38
C ASN A 313 -10.68 45.11 60.47
N ASP A 314 -11.39 45.85 61.31
CA ASP A 314 -12.83 45.80 61.59
C ASP A 314 -13.69 46.34 60.44
N GLY A 315 -14.96 45.95 60.41
CA GLY A 315 -15.97 46.56 59.55
C GLY A 315 -17.30 45.80 59.51
N GLU A 316 -18.08 45.93 60.59
CA GLU A 316 -19.49 45.53 60.71
C GLU A 316 -20.43 46.33 59.78
N ASN A 317 -21.68 45.84 59.66
CA ASN A 317 -22.92 46.43 59.08
C ASN A 317 -23.14 46.16 57.58
N GLU A 318 -24.31 45.74 57.07
CA GLU A 318 -25.74 45.75 57.48
C GLU A 318 -26.44 44.74 56.53
N ASP A 319 -27.27 43.79 56.97
CA ASP A 319 -28.75 43.83 57.09
C ASP A 319 -29.39 42.82 56.10
N GLU A 320 -30.01 41.76 56.61
CA GLU A 320 -31.48 41.57 56.65
C GLU A 320 -32.11 41.33 55.26
N GLU A 321 -32.39 40.06 54.93
CA GLU A 321 -33.52 39.73 54.05
C GLU A 321 -34.43 38.69 54.71
N GLU A 322 -35.66 39.14 54.84
CA GLU A 322 -36.83 38.60 55.50
C GLU A 322 -37.40 37.39 54.75
N TYR A 323 -38.02 36.50 55.53
CA TYR A 323 -38.79 35.35 55.06
C TYR A 323 -39.96 35.79 54.16
N GLU A 324 -40.20 35.06 53.07
CA GLU A 324 -41.56 34.60 52.75
C GLU A 324 -41.53 33.36 51.85
N ASP A 325 -42.00 32.25 52.44
CA ASP A 325 -42.55 31.08 51.75
C ASP A 325 -43.73 31.53 50.86
N GLU A 326 -43.84 30.99 49.64
CA GLU A 326 -45.00 30.20 49.21
C GLU A 326 -45.02 29.92 47.69
N ARG A 327 -45.07 28.62 47.39
CA ARG A 327 -46.05 27.94 46.51
C ARG A 327 -46.00 28.05 44.98
N PHE A 328 -45.95 26.82 44.42
CA PHE A 328 -46.60 26.33 43.18
C PHE A 328 -46.16 27.04 41.89
N ALA A 329 -45.45 26.38 40.96
CA ALA A 329 -45.87 25.20 40.21
C ALA A 329 -44.69 24.64 39.39
#